data_AF-A0A8T5QYE4-F1
#
_entry.id   AF-A0A8T5QYE4-F1
#
_cell.length_a   1.000
_cell.length_b   1.000
_cell.length_c   1.000
_cell.angle_alpha   90.00
_cell.angle_beta   90.00
_cell.angle_gamma   90.00
#
_symmetry.space_group_name_H-M   'P 1'
#
loop_
_entity.id
_entity.type
_entity.pdbx_description
1 polymer ?
#
loop_
_entity_poly.entity_id
_entity_poly.type
_entity_poly.pdbx_seq_one_letter_code
_entity_poly.pdbx_strand_id
1 'polypeptide(L)'
;MNRMKERDEARKQLRKHIDAIGKTSNENNISKLHNLIDNLFIKENELMKSNFYETQKVKEIRAVLHKLRKEHSDTMKELDRMKKVSREYERLKKIQDQREKLLELKIKKKELNDIKKAELEVKNQEKQDLKDHIKLLEAKYKEYKTSNLSKTKLNQFKKRIDNLKKELKNL
;
A
#
# COMPACT_ATOMS: atom_id res chain seq x y z
N MET A 1 -4.57 121.45 -25.95
CA MET A 1 -5.57 120.42 -26.31
C MET A 1 -4.98 118.99 -26.43
N ASN A 2 -3.69 118.80 -26.75
CA ASN A 2 -3.09 117.45 -26.95
C ASN A 2 -2.88 116.60 -25.70
N ARG A 3 -2.44 117.19 -24.58
CA ARG A 3 -2.07 116.41 -23.37
C ARG A 3 -3.23 115.67 -22.69
N MET A 4 -4.47 116.13 -22.88
CA MET A 4 -5.65 115.50 -22.30
C MET A 4 -6.03 114.23 -23.08
N LYS A 5 -5.97 114.27 -24.42
CA LYS A 5 -6.20 113.11 -25.28
C LYS A 5 -5.15 112.01 -25.07
N GLU A 6 -3.87 112.38 -24.95
CA GLU A 6 -2.80 111.43 -24.64
C GLU A 6 -2.99 110.73 -23.29
N ARG A 7 -3.46 111.47 -22.28
CA ARG A 7 -3.74 110.92 -20.95
C ARG A 7 -4.94 109.96 -20.96
N ASP A 8 -5.98 110.26 -21.72
CA ASP A 8 -7.14 109.39 -21.85
C ASP A 8 -6.82 108.13 -22.68
N GLU A 9 -5.99 108.25 -23.71
CA GLU A 9 -5.50 107.10 -24.48
C GLU A 9 -4.60 106.19 -23.62
N ALA A 10 -3.69 106.77 -22.82
CA ALA A 10 -2.86 106.03 -21.87
C ALA A 10 -3.71 105.31 -20.81
N ARG A 11 -4.76 105.96 -20.29
CA ARG A 11 -5.70 105.33 -19.35
C ARG A 11 -6.49 104.18 -20.00
N LYS A 12 -6.87 104.32 -21.27
CA LYS A 12 -7.57 103.28 -22.03
C LYS A 12 -6.66 102.09 -22.31
N GLN A 13 -5.40 102.33 -22.65
CA GLN A 13 -4.38 101.28 -22.81
C GLN A 13 -4.07 100.58 -21.49
N LEU A 14 -3.96 101.32 -20.39
CA LEU A 14 -3.75 100.74 -19.06
C LEU A 14 -4.93 99.84 -18.64
N ARG A 15 -6.17 100.27 -18.88
CA ARG A 15 -7.36 99.44 -18.63
C ARG A 15 -7.38 98.17 -19.49
N LYS A 16 -7.05 98.28 -20.78
CA LYS A 16 -6.90 97.10 -21.65
C LYS A 16 -5.83 96.14 -21.15
N HIS A 17 -4.71 96.65 -20.63
CA HIS A 17 -3.68 95.82 -20.02
C HIS A 17 -4.14 95.16 -18.71
N ILE A 18 -4.82 95.89 -17.83
CA ILE A 18 -5.38 95.34 -16.59
C ILE A 18 -6.42 94.25 -16.90
N ASP A 19 -7.32 94.48 -17.85
CA ASP A 19 -8.33 93.50 -18.26
C ASP A 19 -7.70 92.28 -18.95
N ALA A 20 -6.63 92.47 -19.73
CA ALA A 20 -5.88 91.37 -20.32
C ALA A 20 -5.14 90.54 -19.27
N ILE A 21 -4.53 91.18 -18.27
CA ILE A 21 -3.89 90.49 -17.13
C ILE A 21 -4.94 89.69 -16.33
N GLY A 22 -6.13 90.25 -16.11
CA GLY A 22 -7.23 89.54 -15.45
C GLY A 22 -7.75 88.34 -16.25
N LYS A 23 -7.77 88.42 -17.59
CA LYS A 23 -8.38 87.40 -18.47
C LYS A 23 -7.45 86.31 -19.00
N THR A 24 -6.15 86.57 -19.13
CA THR A 24 -5.30 85.72 -20.01
C THR A 24 -4.62 84.53 -19.35
N SER A 25 -4.67 84.35 -18.03
CA SER A 25 -3.90 83.24 -17.44
C SER A 25 -4.41 82.65 -16.12
N ASN A 26 -5.23 83.34 -15.33
CA ASN A 26 -5.55 82.81 -14.00
C ASN A 26 -6.68 81.76 -14.04
N GLU A 27 -7.85 82.09 -14.58
CA GLU A 27 -9.03 81.21 -14.48
C GLU A 27 -8.85 79.87 -15.22
N ASN A 28 -8.37 79.89 -16.46
CA ASN A 28 -8.16 78.67 -17.25
C ASN A 28 -7.09 77.73 -16.64
N ASN A 29 -6.03 78.28 -16.04
CA ASN A 29 -5.01 77.48 -15.39
C ASN A 29 -5.51 76.92 -14.05
N ILE A 30 -6.31 77.68 -13.31
CA ILE A 30 -7.00 77.21 -12.11
C ILE A 30 -7.97 76.07 -12.44
N SER A 31 -8.78 76.20 -13.50
CA SER A 31 -9.67 75.11 -13.94
C SER A 31 -8.91 73.84 -14.35
N LYS A 32 -7.77 73.97 -15.04
CA LYS A 32 -6.91 72.82 -15.37
C LYS A 32 -6.33 72.16 -14.12
N LEU A 33 -5.89 72.95 -13.15
CA LEU A 33 -5.39 72.44 -11.86
C LEU A 33 -6.49 71.72 -11.08
N HIS A 34 -7.70 72.27 -11.01
CA HIS A 34 -8.85 71.61 -10.38
C HIS A 34 -9.14 70.26 -11.05
N ASN A 35 -9.23 70.22 -12.38
CA ASN A 35 -9.44 68.97 -13.10
C ASN A 35 -8.32 67.94 -12.86
N LEU A 36 -7.06 68.38 -12.73
CA LEU A 36 -5.94 67.49 -12.40
C LEU A 36 -6.06 66.94 -10.97
N ILE A 37 -6.44 67.79 -10.00
CA ILE A 37 -6.66 67.39 -8.60
C ILE A 37 -7.81 66.37 -8.52
N ASP A 38 -8.93 66.63 -9.19
CA ASP A 38 -10.08 65.70 -9.23
C ASP A 38 -9.68 64.35 -9.83
N ASN A 39 -8.93 64.37 -10.94
CA ASN A 39 -8.44 63.14 -11.57
C ASN A 39 -7.45 62.37 -10.68
N LEU A 40 -6.57 63.07 -9.95
CA LEU A 40 -5.66 62.43 -9.00
C LEU A 40 -6.45 61.79 -7.85
N PHE A 41 -7.46 62.48 -7.33
CA PHE A 41 -8.31 61.95 -6.26
C PHE A 41 -9.09 60.71 -6.71
N ILE A 42 -9.61 60.70 -7.95
CA ILE A 42 -10.27 59.52 -8.53
C ILE A 42 -9.29 58.35 -8.60
N LYS A 43 -8.09 58.56 -9.16
CA LYS A 43 -7.05 57.52 -9.26
C LYS A 43 -6.60 56.99 -7.90
N GLU A 44 -6.44 57.86 -6.92
CA GLU A 44 -6.07 57.46 -5.56
C GLU A 44 -7.15 56.56 -4.94
N ASN A 45 -8.43 56.90 -5.10
CA ASN A 45 -9.53 56.07 -4.64
C ASN A 45 -9.61 54.71 -5.36
N GLU A 46 -9.34 54.68 -6.66
CA GLU A 46 -9.27 53.42 -7.43
C GLU A 46 -8.12 52.53 -6.94
N LEU A 47 -6.94 53.11 -6.69
CA LEU A 47 -5.79 52.40 -6.14
C LEU A 47 -6.09 51.86 -4.74
N MET A 48 -6.72 52.65 -3.87
CA MET A 48 -7.13 52.19 -2.53
C MET A 48 -8.08 51.00 -2.60
N LYS A 49 -9.08 51.04 -3.49
CA LYS A 49 -9.99 49.91 -3.72
C LYS A 49 -9.24 48.67 -4.21
N SER A 50 -8.36 48.80 -5.21
CA SER A 50 -7.58 47.67 -5.73
C SER A 50 -6.73 47.04 -4.62
N ASN A 51 -5.99 47.86 -3.87
CA ASN A 51 -5.12 47.38 -2.79
C ASN A 51 -5.92 46.68 -1.67
N PHE A 52 -7.13 47.16 -1.37
CA PHE A 52 -8.03 46.49 -0.45
C PHE A 52 -8.43 45.09 -0.95
N TYR A 53 -8.85 44.96 -2.21
CA TYR A 53 -9.21 43.66 -2.79
C TYR A 53 -8.02 42.70 -2.85
N GLU A 54 -6.85 43.18 -3.23
CA GLU A 54 -5.61 42.39 -3.22
C GLU A 54 -5.27 41.89 -1.82
N THR A 55 -5.38 42.75 -0.81
CA THR A 55 -5.14 42.38 0.59
C THR A 55 -6.09 41.28 1.06
N GLN A 56 -7.37 41.34 0.67
CA GLN A 56 -8.33 40.28 0.99
C GLN A 56 -7.98 38.96 0.30
N LYS A 57 -7.67 38.98 -0.99
CA LYS A 57 -7.23 37.79 -1.73
C LYS A 57 -6.00 37.15 -1.11
N VAL A 58 -5.03 37.95 -0.68
CA VAL A 58 -3.82 37.45 -0.01
C VAL A 58 -4.17 36.75 1.31
N LYS A 59 -5.13 37.28 2.10
CA LYS A 59 -5.60 36.62 3.33
C LYS A 59 -6.28 35.29 3.04
N GLU A 60 -7.14 35.23 2.04
CA GLU A 60 -7.82 34.00 1.62
C GLU A 60 -6.83 32.93 1.17
N ILE A 61 -5.86 33.30 0.31
CA ILE A 61 -4.80 32.38 -0.15
C ILE A 61 -3.99 31.85 1.03
N ARG A 62 -3.64 32.69 2.02
CA ARG A 62 -2.92 32.25 3.22
C ARG A 62 -3.73 31.24 4.04
N ALA A 63 -5.03 31.47 4.20
CA ALA A 63 -5.90 30.53 4.91
C ALA A 63 -5.98 29.17 4.20
N VAL A 64 -6.11 29.18 2.86
CA VAL A 64 -6.12 27.96 2.04
C VAL A 64 -4.78 27.22 2.15
N LEU A 65 -3.65 27.93 2.03
CA LEU A 65 -2.31 27.32 2.16
C LEU A 65 -2.10 26.68 3.53
N HIS A 66 -2.55 27.34 4.60
CA HIS A 66 -2.47 26.75 5.94
C HIS A 66 -3.29 25.46 6.04
N LYS A 67 -4.52 25.46 5.51
CA LYS A 67 -5.38 24.27 5.49
C LYS A 67 -4.73 23.13 4.72
N LEU A 68 -4.26 23.40 3.49
CA LEU A 68 -3.57 22.42 2.65
C LEU A 68 -2.31 21.85 3.33
N ARG A 69 -1.52 22.70 4.01
CA ARG A 69 -0.34 22.25 4.74
C ARG A 69 -0.69 21.27 5.86
N LYS A 70 -1.78 21.53 6.58
CA LYS A 70 -2.27 20.64 7.64
C LYS A 70 -2.74 19.30 7.07
N GLU A 71 -3.58 19.34 6.03
CA GLU A 71 -4.07 18.13 5.35
C GLU A 71 -2.93 17.29 4.78
N HIS A 72 -1.92 17.93 4.18
CA HIS A 72 -0.73 17.25 3.69
C HIS A 72 0.04 16.55 4.82
N SER A 73 0.25 17.23 5.95
CA SER A 73 0.88 16.63 7.14
C SER A 73 0.11 15.40 7.64
N ASP A 74 -1.22 15.50 7.72
CA ASP A 74 -2.05 14.39 8.21
C ASP A 74 -2.06 13.21 7.23
N THR A 75 -2.09 13.49 5.93
CA THR A 75 -1.96 12.46 4.88
C THR A 75 -0.61 11.74 4.94
N MET A 76 0.48 12.47 5.17
CA MET A 76 1.82 11.89 5.30
C MET A 76 1.93 10.96 6.52
N LYS A 77 1.33 11.35 7.66
CA LYS A 77 1.26 10.49 8.85
C LYS A 77 0.50 9.20 8.58
N GLU A 78 -0.60 9.28 7.84
CA GLU A 78 -1.40 8.11 7.49
C GLU A 78 -0.64 7.18 6.53
N LEU A 79 0.05 7.73 5.52
CA LEU A 79 0.92 6.95 4.64
C LEU A 79 1.99 6.18 5.42
N ASP A 80 2.60 6.78 6.43
CA ASP A 80 3.58 6.11 7.27
C ASP A 80 2.97 4.99 8.12
N ARG A 81 1.74 5.15 8.61
CA ARG A 81 1.00 4.07 9.29
C ARG A 81 0.71 2.92 8.34
N MET A 82 0.22 3.22 7.14
CA MET A 82 -0.07 2.20 6.12
C MET A 82 1.18 1.42 5.73
N LYS A 83 2.33 2.09 5.56
CA LYS A 83 3.62 1.41 5.31
C LYS A 83 4.01 0.45 6.44
N LYS A 84 3.76 0.83 7.70
CA LYS A 84 4.02 -0.07 8.85
C LYS A 84 3.10 -1.30 8.82
N VAL A 85 1.80 -1.10 8.57
CA VAL A 85 0.83 -2.19 8.47
C VAL A 85 1.18 -3.14 7.33
N SER A 86 1.53 -2.61 6.16
CA SER A 86 1.92 -3.42 5.00
C SER A 86 3.14 -4.30 5.29
N ARG A 87 4.19 -3.76 5.92
CA ARG A 87 5.37 -4.55 6.34
C ARG A 87 5.00 -5.66 7.33
N GLU A 88 4.09 -5.39 8.24
CA GLU A 88 3.65 -6.39 9.22
C GLU A 88 2.83 -7.50 8.56
N TYR A 89 1.96 -7.15 7.61
CA TYR A 89 1.22 -8.12 6.83
C TYR A 89 2.15 -9.07 6.05
N GLU A 90 3.19 -8.54 5.42
CA GLU A 90 4.20 -9.36 4.72
C GLU A 90 4.92 -10.34 5.66
N ARG A 91 5.22 -9.93 6.88
CA ARG A 91 5.83 -10.80 7.90
C ARG A 91 4.88 -11.91 8.32
N LEU A 92 3.62 -11.57 8.62
CA LEU A 92 2.60 -12.54 9.00
C LEU A 92 2.35 -13.56 7.90
N LYS A 93 2.31 -13.11 6.64
CA LYS A 93 2.20 -14.00 5.48
C LYS A 93 3.35 -15.01 5.43
N LYS A 94 4.59 -14.57 5.60
CA LYS A 94 5.76 -15.48 5.64
C LYS A 94 5.68 -16.49 6.80
N ILE A 95 5.21 -16.06 7.96
CA ILE A 95 5.01 -16.95 9.12
C ILE A 95 3.92 -17.98 8.83
N GLN A 96 2.82 -17.56 8.19
CA GLN A 96 1.76 -18.47 7.78
C GLN A 96 2.26 -19.52 6.79
N ASP A 97 2.97 -19.12 5.73
CA ASP A 97 3.54 -20.03 4.74
C ASP A 97 4.49 -21.06 5.40
N GLN A 98 5.27 -20.63 6.40
CA GLN A 98 6.14 -21.53 7.18
C GLN A 98 5.33 -22.51 8.05
N ARG A 99 4.25 -22.04 8.69
CA ARG A 99 3.37 -22.88 9.50
C ARG A 99 2.67 -23.94 8.65
N GLU A 100 2.18 -23.58 7.47
CA GLU A 100 1.53 -24.51 6.54
C GLU A 100 2.50 -25.60 6.08
N LYS A 101 3.73 -25.24 5.69
CA LYS A 101 4.77 -26.22 5.34
C LYS A 101 5.09 -27.18 6.49
N LEU A 102 5.17 -26.67 7.72
CA LEU A 102 5.41 -27.52 8.90
C LEU A 102 4.24 -28.47 9.18
N LEU A 103 3.00 -28.03 8.96
CA LEU A 103 1.80 -28.87 9.10
C LEU A 103 1.79 -29.98 8.04
N GLU A 104 2.06 -29.66 6.78
CA GLU A 104 2.19 -30.65 5.71
C GLU A 104 3.24 -31.71 6.04
N LEU A 105 4.42 -31.29 6.53
CA LEU A 105 5.47 -32.22 6.96
C LEU A 105 5.03 -33.11 8.12
N LYS A 106 4.29 -32.56 9.09
CA LYS A 106 3.74 -33.34 10.21
C LYS A 106 2.72 -34.38 9.74
N ILE A 107 1.85 -34.01 8.81
CA ILE A 107 0.85 -34.91 8.22
C ILE A 107 1.55 -36.05 7.49
N LYS A 108 2.47 -35.73 6.56
CA LYS A 108 3.25 -36.73 5.82
C LYS A 108 4.02 -37.69 6.74
N LYS A 109 4.61 -37.16 7.83
CA LYS A 109 5.31 -38.00 8.81
C LYS A 109 4.36 -38.94 9.54
N LYS A 110 3.16 -38.49 9.88
CA LYS A 110 2.15 -39.32 10.52
C LYS A 110 1.70 -40.44 9.57
N GLU A 111 1.35 -40.10 8.34
CA GLU A 111 0.96 -41.07 7.30
C GLU A 111 2.05 -42.13 7.08
N LEU A 112 3.31 -41.71 6.98
CA LEU A 112 4.43 -42.64 6.85
C LEU A 112 4.57 -43.59 8.05
N ASN A 113 4.35 -43.08 9.26
CA ASN A 113 4.39 -43.92 10.47
C ASN A 113 3.22 -44.91 10.51
N ASP A 114 2.03 -44.48 10.09
CA ASP A 114 0.84 -45.33 10.02
C ASP A 114 1.04 -46.45 8.98
N ILE A 115 1.62 -46.14 7.81
CA ILE A 115 2.01 -47.13 6.79
C ILE A 115 3.02 -48.14 7.35
N LYS A 116 4.10 -47.66 7.99
CA LYS A 116 5.12 -48.54 8.58
C LYS A 116 4.54 -49.47 9.64
N LYS A 117 3.55 -49.00 10.42
CA LYS A 117 2.86 -49.81 11.40
C LYS A 117 2.03 -50.90 10.73
N ALA A 118 1.27 -50.56 9.69
CA ALA A 118 0.49 -51.52 8.91
C ALA A 118 1.39 -52.57 8.23
N GLU A 119 2.52 -52.17 7.64
CA GLU A 119 3.50 -53.09 7.06
C GLU A 119 4.07 -54.08 8.11
N LEU A 120 4.34 -53.60 9.32
CA LEU A 120 4.81 -54.44 10.41
C LEU A 120 3.73 -55.44 10.87
N GLU A 121 2.48 -55.02 10.96
CA GLU A 121 1.34 -55.89 11.28
C GLU A 121 1.17 -56.99 10.23
N VAL A 122 1.25 -56.66 8.94
CA VAL A 122 1.19 -57.65 7.84
C VAL A 122 2.33 -58.65 7.94
N LYS A 123 3.58 -58.20 8.12
CA LYS A 123 4.74 -59.11 8.27
C LYS A 123 4.60 -60.04 9.47
N ASN A 124 4.09 -59.52 10.59
CA ASN A 124 3.83 -60.33 11.77
C ASN A 124 2.74 -61.38 11.50
N GLN A 125 1.70 -61.03 10.76
CA GLN A 125 0.65 -61.97 10.36
C GLN A 125 1.18 -63.03 9.41
N GLU A 126 1.92 -62.67 8.36
CA GLU A 126 2.55 -63.62 7.43
C GLU A 126 3.46 -64.61 8.15
N LYS A 127 4.25 -64.11 9.11
CA LYS A 127 5.11 -64.94 9.96
C LYS A 127 4.30 -65.91 10.82
N GLN A 128 3.14 -65.49 11.31
CA GLN A 128 2.26 -66.33 12.11
C GLN A 128 1.57 -67.39 11.24
N ASP A 129 1.03 -67.01 10.09
CA ASP A 129 0.39 -67.92 9.14
C ASP A 129 1.37 -69.00 8.66
N LEU A 130 2.63 -68.62 8.41
CA LEU A 130 3.67 -69.57 8.02
C LEU A 130 4.03 -70.55 9.16
N LYS A 131 4.07 -70.07 10.42
CA LYS A 131 4.24 -70.95 11.60
C LYS A 131 3.11 -71.96 11.71
N ASP A 132 1.87 -71.50 11.55
CA ASP A 132 0.69 -72.37 11.65
C ASP A 132 0.65 -73.38 10.50
N HIS A 133 1.05 -72.97 9.28
CA HIS A 133 1.21 -73.88 8.15
C HIS A 133 2.29 -74.95 8.40
N ILE A 134 3.46 -74.56 8.91
CA ILE A 134 4.52 -75.51 9.29
C ILE A 134 4.01 -76.51 10.33
N LYS A 135 3.32 -76.02 11.37
CA LYS A 135 2.77 -76.87 12.44
C LYS A 135 1.76 -77.89 11.91
N LEU A 136 0.90 -77.49 10.98
CA LEU A 136 -0.05 -78.39 10.31
C LEU A 136 0.68 -79.45 9.48
N LEU A 137 1.71 -79.07 8.72
CA LEU A 137 2.50 -80.02 7.94
C LEU A 137 3.29 -80.99 8.82
N GLU A 138 3.81 -80.54 9.97
CA GLU A 138 4.47 -81.41 10.95
C GLU A 138 3.51 -82.43 11.56
N ALA A 139 2.26 -82.03 11.85
CA ALA A 139 1.23 -82.94 12.31
C ALA A 139 0.90 -84.01 11.25
N LYS A 140 0.66 -83.60 10.01
CA LYS A 140 0.45 -84.54 8.87
C LYS A 140 1.63 -85.47 8.65
N TYR A 141 2.86 -84.95 8.75
CA TYR A 141 4.07 -85.78 8.63
C TYR A 141 4.13 -86.86 9.72
N LYS A 142 3.74 -86.55 10.96
CA LYS A 142 3.67 -87.54 12.04
C LYS A 142 2.64 -88.63 11.73
N GLU A 143 1.44 -88.26 11.29
CA GLU A 143 0.39 -89.22 10.87
C GLU A 143 0.83 -90.11 9.70
N TYR A 144 1.50 -89.52 8.70
CA TYR A 144 2.02 -90.25 7.55
C TYR A 144 3.20 -91.17 7.88
N LYS A 145 3.98 -90.83 8.91
CA LYS A 145 5.07 -91.69 9.38
C LYS A 145 4.54 -92.97 10.05
N THR A 146 3.37 -92.90 10.68
CA THR A 146 2.71 -94.05 11.32
C THR A 146 1.84 -94.87 10.37
N SER A 147 1.53 -94.35 9.18
CA SER A 147 0.81 -95.07 8.12
C SER A 147 1.79 -95.58 7.04
N ASN A 148 1.39 -96.57 6.24
CA ASN A 148 2.25 -97.21 5.21
C ASN A 148 2.54 -96.31 3.98
N LEU A 149 2.84 -95.03 4.18
CA LEU A 149 3.18 -94.09 3.10
C LEU A 149 4.58 -94.39 2.53
N SER A 150 4.78 -94.20 1.22
CA SER A 150 6.08 -94.48 0.60
C SER A 150 7.18 -93.55 1.13
N LYS A 151 8.39 -94.10 1.37
CA LYS A 151 9.57 -93.36 1.85
C LYS A 151 9.89 -92.12 1.01
N THR A 152 9.65 -92.20 -0.31
CA THR A 152 9.87 -91.08 -1.25
C THR A 152 8.93 -89.90 -0.97
N LYS A 153 7.64 -90.18 -0.74
CA LYS A 153 6.65 -89.14 -0.38
C LYS A 153 6.95 -88.54 0.99
N LEU A 154 7.36 -89.36 1.95
CA LEU A 154 7.73 -88.92 3.30
C LEU A 154 8.93 -87.95 3.26
N ASN A 155 9.96 -88.26 2.45
CA ASN A 155 11.11 -87.39 2.27
C ASN A 155 10.77 -86.07 1.56
N GLN A 156 9.83 -86.07 0.60
CA GLN A 156 9.36 -84.84 -0.03
C GLN A 156 8.65 -83.92 0.97
N PHE A 157 7.81 -84.48 1.84
CA PHE A 157 7.17 -83.73 2.93
C PHE A 157 8.19 -83.10 3.89
N LYS A 158 9.19 -83.88 4.31
CA LYS A 158 10.25 -83.40 5.20
C LYS A 158 11.03 -82.24 4.58
N LYS A 159 11.44 -82.37 3.32
CA LYS A 159 12.11 -81.29 2.58
C LYS A 159 11.26 -80.02 2.49
N ARG A 160 9.95 -80.16 2.28
CA ARG A 160 9.03 -79.01 2.23
C ARG A 160 8.93 -78.29 3.58
N ILE A 161 8.84 -79.03 4.69
CA ILE A 161 8.89 -78.45 6.04
C ILE A 161 10.22 -77.72 6.29
N ASP A 162 11.34 -78.34 5.93
CA ASP A 162 12.67 -77.75 6.13
C ASP A 162 12.86 -76.47 5.31
N ASN A 163 12.32 -76.42 4.09
CA ASN A 163 12.33 -75.21 3.25
C ASN A 163 11.46 -74.10 3.85
N LEU A 164 10.23 -74.40 4.27
CA LEU A 164 9.34 -73.42 4.92
C LEU A 164 9.93 -72.87 6.23
N LYS A 165 10.65 -73.70 6.99
CA LYS A 165 11.39 -73.25 8.19
C LYS A 165 12.55 -72.30 7.85
N LYS A 166 13.20 -72.47 6.70
CA LYS A 166 14.22 -71.53 6.21
C LYS A 166 13.57 -70.22 5.79
N GLU A 167 12.46 -70.27 5.06
CA GLU A 167 11.68 -69.09 4.69
C GLU A 167 11.23 -68.31 5.93
N LEU A 168 10.73 -69.00 6.97
CA LEU A 168 10.34 -68.38 8.25
C LEU A 168 11.51 -67.70 8.97
N LYS A 169 12.74 -68.21 8.84
CA LYS A 169 13.94 -67.57 9.41
C LYS A 169 14.35 -66.31 8.66
N ASN A 170 13.94 -66.19 7.40
CA ASN A 170 14.27 -65.07 6.53
C ASN A 170 13.20 -63.97 6.52
N LEU A 171 12.08 -64.18 7.23
CA LEU A 171 10.98 -63.23 7.50
C LEU A 171 11.15 -62.51 8.85
#